data_AF-A0A150WWI2-F1
#
_entry.id   AF-A0A150WWI2-F1
#
_cell.length_a   1.000
_cell.length_b   1.000
_cell.length_c   1.000
_cell.angle_alpha   90.00
_cell.angle_beta   90.00
_cell.angle_gamma   90.00
#
_symmetry.space_group_name_H-M   'P 1'
#
loop_
_entity.id
_entity.type
_entity.pdbx_description
1 polymer ?
#
loop_
_entity_poly.entity_id
_entity_poly.type
_entity_poly.pdbx_seq_one_letter_code
_entity_poly.pdbx_strand_id
1 'polypeptide(L)' 'MKKYIIFASMGFELVGLILGCFYLGQFLDQKYQTKGLIFVGLTFAALIGWLWRVIWLLRKLQKEDEKNSDSDKP' A
#
# COMPACT_ATOMS: atom_id res chain seq x y z
N MET A 1 16.18 6.83 12.29
CA MET A 1 14.93 7.62 12.31
C MET A 1 14.08 7.46 11.04
N LYS A 2 14.63 7.63 9.82
CA LYS A 2 13.87 7.53 8.56
C LYS A 2 13.10 6.19 8.37
N LYS A 3 13.71 5.05 8.71
CA LYS A 3 13.12 3.70 8.52
C LYS A 3 11.84 3.46 9.35
N TYR A 4 11.77 3.97 10.58
CA TYR A 4 10.59 3.83 11.44
C TYR A 4 9.39 4.61 10.91
N ILE A 5 9.63 5.81 10.36
CA ILE A 5 8.58 6.63 9.75
C ILE A 5 7.99 5.96 8.50
N ILE A 6 8.82 5.28 7.73
CA ILE A 6 8.39 4.55 6.53
C ILE A 6 7.58 3.31 6.93
N PHE A 7 7.99 2.61 7.98
CA PHE A 7 7.23 1.47 8.48
C PHE A 7 5.86 1.90 9.02
N ALA A 8 5.82 3.00 9.77
CA ALA A 8 4.58 3.59 10.26
C ALA A 8 3.68 4.07 9.11
N SER A 9 4.25 4.69 8.07
CA SER A 9 3.47 5.13 6.90
C SER A 9 2.88 3.98 6.12
N MET A 10 3.60 2.85 5.98
CA MET A 10 3.05 1.64 5.33
C MET A 10 1.86 1.07 6.11
N GLY A 11 1.93 1.05 7.45
CA GLY A 11 0.80 0.65 8.28
C GLY A 11 -0.40 1.58 8.13
N PHE A 12 -0.16 2.89 8.09
CA PHE A 12 -1.21 3.90 7.91
C PHE A 12 -1.85 3.81 6.51
N GLU A 13 -1.06 3.58 5.46
CA GLU A 13 -1.56 3.32 4.11
C GLU A 13 -2.47 2.09 4.06
N LEU A 14 -2.11 1.01 4.76
CA LEU A 14 -2.94 -0.20 4.80
C LEU A 14 -4.29 0.07 5.47
N VAL A 15 -4.30 0.78 6.60
CA VAL A 15 -5.54 1.19 7.29
C VAL A 15 -6.39 2.09 6.40
N GLY A 16 -5.77 3.08 5.76
CA GLY A 16 -6.46 3.98 4.82
C GLY A 16 -7.05 3.23 3.63
N LEU A 17 -6.35 2.23 3.11
CA LEU A 17 -6.82 1.40 1.99
C LEU A 17 -8.00 0.51 2.39
N ILE A 18 -7.98 -0.05 3.61
CA ILE A 18 -9.11 -0.82 4.16
C ILE A 18 -10.34 0.07 4.30
N LEU A 19 -10.20 1.23 4.94
CA LEU A 19 -11.30 2.19 5.11
C LEU A 19 -11.82 2.71 3.77
N GLY A 20 -10.91 3.01 2.85
CA GLY A 20 -11.23 3.44 1.50
C GLY A 20 -12.01 2.37 0.74
N CYS A 21 -11.53 1.12 0.71
CA CYS A 21 -12.24 0.00 0.09
C CYS A 21 -13.58 -0.27 0.75
N PHE A 22 -13.68 -0.15 2.07
CA PHE A 22 -14.93 -0.33 2.80
C PHE A 22 -15.98 0.70 2.36
N TYR A 23 -15.63 1.98 2.38
CA TYR A 23 -16.55 3.05 1.95
C TYR A 23 -16.89 2.98 0.45
N LEU A 24 -15.88 2.82 -0.42
CA LEU A 24 -16.12 2.68 -1.86
C LEU A 24 -16.94 1.44 -2.18
N GLY A 25 -16.61 0.32 -1.55
CA GLY A 25 -17.30 -0.94 -1.71
C GLY A 25 -18.75 -0.85 -1.33
N GLN A 26 -19.05 -0.27 -0.18
CA GLN A 26 -20.42 -0.08 0.28
C GLN A 26 -21.20 0.87 -0.64
N PHE A 27 -20.57 1.96 -1.10
CA PHE A 27 -21.18 2.90 -2.04
C PHE A 27 -21.49 2.26 -3.41
N LEU A 28 -20.54 1.50 -3.96
CA LEU A 28 -20.75 0.80 -5.24
C LEU A 28 -21.75 -0.34 -5.10
N ASP A 29 -21.72 -1.09 -4.01
CA ASP A 29 -22.63 -2.21 -3.79
C ASP A 29 -24.09 -1.73 -3.62
N GLN A 30 -24.28 -0.58 -2.97
CA GLN A 30 -25.59 0.06 -2.88
C GLN A 30 -26.13 0.51 -4.25
N LYS A 31 -25.24 0.91 -5.18
CA LYS A 31 -25.61 1.36 -6.53
C LYS A 31 -25.84 0.22 -7.52
N TYR A 32 -25.10 -0.87 -7.41
CA TYR A 32 -25.12 -1.98 -8.37
C TYR A 32 -25.81 -3.26 -7.85
N GLN A 33 -26.29 -3.28 -6.59
CA GLN A 33 -26.92 -4.45 -5.94
C GLN A 33 -26.13 -5.76 -6.06
N THR A 34 -24.81 -5.68 -6.15
CA THR A 34 -23.94 -6.81 -6.48
C THR A 34 -23.67 -7.79 -5.33
N LYS A 35 -24.40 -7.71 -4.22
CA LYS A 35 -24.25 -8.60 -3.05
C LYS A 35 -22.78 -8.75 -2.60
N GLY A 36 -22.00 -7.68 -2.69
CA GLY A 36 -20.59 -7.65 -2.25
C GLY A 36 -19.56 -8.21 -3.23
N LEU A 37 -19.94 -8.70 -4.43
CA LEU A 37 -18.96 -9.20 -5.41
C LEU A 37 -18.01 -8.10 -5.90
N ILE A 38 -18.54 -6.89 -6.11
CA ILE A 38 -17.72 -5.73 -6.48
C ILE A 38 -16.77 -5.35 -5.33
N PHE A 39 -17.23 -5.43 -4.08
CA PHE A 39 -16.39 -5.13 -2.93
C PHE A 39 -15.21 -6.11 -2.83
N VAL A 40 -15.45 -7.40 -3.01
CA VAL A 40 -14.39 -8.42 -3.01
C VAL A 40 -13.39 -8.15 -4.14
N GLY A 41 -13.87 -7.94 -5.37
CA GLY A 41 -13.00 -7.65 -6.51
C GLY A 41 -12.16 -6.38 -6.32
N LEU A 42 -12.77 -5.31 -5.82
CA LEU A 42 -12.11 -4.03 -5.58
C LEU A 42 -11.09 -4.11 -4.44
N THR A 43 -11.40 -4.87 -3.39
CA THR A 43 -10.47 -5.14 -2.29
C THR A 43 -9.26 -5.92 -2.77
N PHE A 44 -9.43 -6.97 -3.58
CA PHE A 44 -8.33 -7.71 -4.17
C PHE A 44 -7.48 -6.85 -5.11
N ALA A 45 -8.10 -6.06 -5.98
CA ALA A 45 -7.39 -5.15 -6.87
C ALA A 45 -6.58 -4.11 -6.09
N ALA A 46 -7.16 -3.53 -5.03
CA ALA A 46 -6.50 -2.57 -4.17
C ALA A 46 -5.34 -3.19 -3.39
N LEU A 47 -5.50 -4.42 -2.87
CA LEU A 47 -4.43 -5.17 -2.19
C LEU A 47 -3.25 -5.46 -3.12
N ILE A 48 -3.53 -5.93 -4.35
CA ILE A 48 -2.48 -6.22 -5.34
C ILE A 48 -1.75 -4.93 -5.72
N GLY A 49 -2.48 -3.85 -6.00
CA GLY A 49 -1.89 -2.54 -6.32
C GLY A 49 -1.03 -1.99 -5.18
N TRP A 50 -1.49 -2.16 -3.94
CA TRP A 50 -0.75 -1.75 -2.76
C TRP A 50 0.49 -2.60 -2.52
N LEU A 51 0.42 -3.93 -2.67
CA LEU A 51 1.58 -4.81 -2.59
C LEU A 51 2.66 -4.42 -3.60
N TRP A 52 2.27 -4.10 -4.84
CA TRP A 52 3.21 -3.57 -5.83
C TRP A 52 3.89 -2.30 -5.32
N ARG A 53 3.10 -1.34 -4.82
CA ARG A 53 3.61 -0.07 -4.27
C ARG A 53 4.62 -0.30 -3.15
N VAL A 54 4.31 -1.20 -2.22
CA VAL A 54 5.18 -1.56 -1.08
C VAL A 54 6.48 -2.19 -1.58
N ILE A 55 6.42 -3.18 -2.48
CA ILE A 55 7.62 -3.84 -3.03
C ILE A 55 8.52 -2.81 -3.73
N TRP A 56 7.93 -1.90 -4.50
CA TRP A 56 8.69 -0.85 -5.18
C TRP A 56 9.37 0.11 -4.19
N LEU A 57 8.66 0.51 -3.14
CA LEU A 57 9.21 1.36 -2.08
C LEU A 57 10.35 0.66 -1.33
N LEU A 58 10.18 -0.62 -1.01
CA LEU A 58 11.19 -1.43 -0.33
C LEU A 58 12.47 -1.55 -1.16
N ARG A 59 12.33 -1.83 -2.47
CA ARG A 59 13.46 -1.89 -3.41
C ARG A 59 14.19 -0.56 -3.52
N LYS A 60 13.44 0.55 -3.54
CA LYS A 60 14.01 1.90 -3.57
C LYS A 60 14.83 2.19 -2.30
N LEU A 61 14.28 1.84 -1.14
CA LEU A 61 14.96 2.00 0.15
C LEU A 61 16.25 1.20 0.26
N GLN A 62 16.23 -0.07 -0.16
CA GLN A 62 17.43 -0.91 -0.20
C GLN A 62 18.51 -0.30 -1.09
N LYS A 63 18.13 0.22 -2.26
CA LYS A 63 19.06 0.86 -3.20
C LYS A 63 19.65 2.18 -2.68
N GLU A 64 18.88 2.94 -1.91
CA GLU A 64 19.36 4.17 -1.24
C GLU A 64 20.32 3.87 -0.07
N ASP A 65 20.11 2.77 0.65
CA ASP A 65 21.01 2.33 1.72
C ASP A 65 22.38 1.84 1.16
N GLU A 66 22.39 1.08 0.06
CA GLU A 66 23.65 0.65 -0.60
C GLU A 66 24.48 1.84 -1.09
N LYS A 67 23.84 2.83 -1.72
CA LYS A 67 24.55 3.98 -2.32
C LYS A 67 25.19 4.91 -1.28
N ASN A 68 24.59 5.05 -0.10
CA ASN A 68 25.18 5.79 1.03
C ASN A 68 26.35 5.04 1.68
N SER A 69 26.42 3.71 1.55
CA SER A 69 27.47 2.90 2.18
C SER A 69 28.77 2.87 1.35
N ASP A 70 28.69 3.12 0.04
CA ASP A 70 29.85 3.10 -0.89
C ASP A 70 30.60 4.45 -0.95
N SER A 71 29.93 5.54 -0.56
CA SER A 71 30.51 6.90 -0.52
C SER A 71 31.29 7.22 0.76
N ASP A 72 31.42 6.23 1.66
CA ASP A 72 32.18 6.30 2.93
C ASP A 72 33.36 5.30 2.93
N LYS A 73 33.83 4.88 1.75
CA LYS A 73 35.14 4.23 1.61
C LYS A 73 36.20 5.27 1.23
N PRO A 74 37.30 5.39 1.99
CA PRO A 74 38.39 6.34 1.73
C PRO A 74 39.17 6.00 0.45
#